data_AF-A0A935M777-F1
#
_entry.id   AF-A0A935M777-F1
#
_cell.length_a   1.000
_cell.length_b   1.000
_cell.length_c   1.000
_cell.angle_alpha   90.00
_cell.angle_beta   90.00
_cell.angle_gamma   90.00
#
_symmetry.space_group_name_H-M   'P 1'
#
loop_
_entity.id
_entity.type
_entity.pdbx_description
1 polymer ?
#
loop_
_entity_poly.entity_id
_entity_poly.type
_entity_poly.pdbx_seq_one_letter_code
_entity_poly.pdbx_strand_id
1 'polypeptide(L)' 'MSVMPLLVICSILVAGGFLLAFLFATKRGQYDDLGTPAVRMLFDDVQKKTEIK' A
#
# COMPACT_ATOMS: atom_id res chain seq x y z
N MET A 1 -15.84 26.14 30.18
CA MET A 1 -15.04 26.13 28.94
C MET A 1 -15.61 25.05 28.03
N SER A 2 -15.91 25.36 26.75
CA SER A 2 -16.53 24.40 25.83
C SER A 2 -15.48 23.49 25.19
N VAL A 3 -15.69 22.18 25.23
CA VAL A 3 -14.78 21.15 24.67
C VAL A 3 -14.92 21.01 23.15
N MET A 4 -16.00 21.55 22.57
CA MET A 4 -16.31 21.40 21.14
C MET A 4 -15.17 21.83 20.19
N PRO A 5 -14.51 23.00 20.38
CA PRO A 5 -13.44 23.42 19.48
C PRO A 5 -12.24 22.44 19.46
N LEU A 6 -11.92 21.83 20.61
CA LEU A 6 -10.85 20.83 20.72
C LEU A 6 -11.18 19.57 19.93
N LEU A 7 -12.42 19.08 20.04
CA LEU A 7 -12.88 17.88 19.32
C LEU A 7 -12.89 18.10 17.81
N VAL A 8 -13.29 19.28 17.34
CA VAL A 8 -13.28 19.63 15.92
C VAL A 8 -11.86 19.58 15.36
N ILE A 9 -10.88 20.23 16.01
CA ILE A 9 -9.49 20.22 15.56
C ILE A 9 -8.93 18.78 15.56
N CYS A 10 -9.20 18.01 16.62
CA CYS A 10 -8.73 16.63 16.72
C CYS A 10 -9.31 15.76 15.59
N SER A 11 -10.59 15.93 15.25
CA SER A 11 -11.24 15.19 14.15
C SER A 11 -10.61 15.50 12.78
N ILE A 12 -10.28 16.77 12.52
CA ILE A 12 -9.63 17.20 11.27
C ILE A 12 -8.21 16.61 11.18
N LEU A 13 -7.46 16.61 12.29
CA LEU A 13 -6.13 16.01 12.33
C LEU A 13 -6.17 14.51 12.05
N VAL A 14 -7.10 13.78 12.67
CA VAL A 14 -7.27 12.33 12.43
C VAL A 14 -7.68 12.07 10.98
N ALA A 15 -8.67 12.78 10.45
CA ALA A 15 -9.12 12.62 9.07
C ALA A 15 -8.02 12.96 8.06
N GLY A 16 -7.31 14.07 8.27
CA GLY A 16 -6.20 14.50 7.43
C GLY A 16 -5.03 13.53 7.48
N GLY A 17 -4.66 13.03 8.66
CA GLY A 17 -3.62 12.01 8.83
C GLY A 17 -3.97 10.71 8.11
N PHE A 18 -5.22 10.26 8.22
CA PHE A 18 -5.69 9.06 7.53
C PHE A 18 -5.67 9.23 6.01
N LEU A 19 -6.10 10.39 5.50
CA LEU A 19 -6.06 10.71 4.08
C LEU A 19 -4.63 10.74 3.53
N LEU A 20 -3.70 11.39 4.24
CA LEU A 20 -2.30 11.45 3.83
C LEU A 20 -1.65 10.06 3.81
N ALA A 21 -1.91 9.24 4.84
CA ALA A 21 -1.43 7.87 4.88
C ALA A 21 -1.97 7.03 3.72
N PHE A 22 -3.26 7.17 3.38
CA PHE A 22 -3.88 6.51 2.25
C PHE A 22 -3.24 6.91 0.91
N LEU A 23 -3.03 8.21 0.69
CA LEU A 23 -2.37 8.70 -0.53
C LEU A 23 -0.91 8.23 -0.63
N PHE A 24 -0.20 8.14 0.50
CA PHE A 24 1.17 7.62 0.52
C PHE A 24 1.22 6.11 0.21
N ALA A 25 0.32 5.32 0.81
CA ALA A 25 0.24 3.88 0.59
C ALA A 25 -0.09 3.54 -0.87
N THR A 26 -1.05 4.26 -1.46
CA THR A 26 -1.46 4.07 -2.86
C THR A 26 -0.37 4.47 -3.86
N LYS A 27 0.45 5.48 -3.55
CA LYS A 27 1.59 5.88 -4.40
C LYS A 27 2.80 4.96 -4.33
N ARG A 28 2.91 4.11 -3.31
CA ARG A 28 4.08 3.22 -3.11
C ARG A 28 4.09 1.96 -3.97
N GLY A 29 3.18 1.83 -4.93
CA GLY A 29 3.13 0.64 -5.78
C GLY A 29 2.67 -0.62 -5.04
N GLN A 30 2.00 -0.48 -3.89
CA GLN A 30 1.45 -1.62 -3.15
C GLN A 30 0.48 -2.46 -4.00
N TYR A 31 -0.11 -1.83 -5.03
CA TYR A 31 -1.02 -2.48 -5.97
C TYR A 31 -0.33 -2.99 -7.24
N ASP A 32 0.99 -2.90 -7.34
CA ASP A 32 1.73 -3.33 -8.53
C ASP A 32 1.90 -4.86 -8.57
N ASP A 33 1.74 -5.54 -7.42
CA ASP A 33 1.77 -7.01 -7.32
C ASP A 33 0.40 -7.63 -7.62
N LEU A 34 -0.04 -7.45 -8.87
CA LEU A 34 -1.27 -8.06 -9.40
C LEU A 34 -1.06 -9.50 -9.91
N GLY A 35 0.20 -9.96 -9.92
CA GLY A 35 0.58 -11.30 -10.34
C GLY A 35 0.22 -12.32 -9.27
N THR A 36 -0.50 -13.39 -9.65
CA THR A 36 -0.74 -14.48 -8.71
C THR A 36 0.56 -15.26 -8.46
N PRO A 37 0.77 -15.77 -7.23
CA PRO A 37 1.97 -16.56 -6.91
C PRO A 37 2.19 -17.74 -7.85
N ALA A 38 1.11 -18.42 -8.28
CA ALA A 38 1.18 -19.56 -9.18
C ALA A 38 1.76 -19.20 -10.56
N VAL A 39 1.40 -18.03 -11.09
CA VAL A 39 1.90 -17.55 -12.40
C VAL A 39 3.37 -17.14 -12.28
N ARG A 40 3.77 -16.49 -11.17
CA ARG A 40 5.16 -16.09 -10.93
C ARG A 40 6.10 -17.30 -10.86
N MET A 41 5.72 -18.31 -10.09
CA MET A 41 6.51 -19.54 -9.91
C MET A 41 6.73 -20.28 -11.24
N LEU A 42 5.72 -20.31 -12.11
CA LEU A 42 5.81 -20.96 -13.43
C LEU A 42 6.90 -20.33 -14.31
N PHE A 43 7.08 -19.01 -14.24
CA PHE A 43 8.09 -18.31 -15.03
C PHE A 43 9.47 -18.29 -14.37
N ASP A 44 9.54 -18.27 -13.04
CA ASP A 44 10.79 -18.35 -12.28
C ASP A 44 11.53 -19.68 -12.55
N ASP A 45 10.80 -20.79 -12.64
CA ASP A 45 11.37 -22.12 -12.96
C ASP A 45 11.95 -22.19 -14.39
N VAL A 46 11.34 -21.48 -15.35
CA VAL A 46 11.80 -21.43 -16.75
C VAL A 46 13.09 -20.62 -16.88
N GLN A 47 13.18 -19.48 -16.18
CA GLN A 47 14.39 -18.64 -16.17
C GLN A 47 15.57 -19.40 -15.57
N LYS A 48 15.37 -20.04 -14.41
CA LYS A 48 16.41 -20.82 -13.72
C LYS A 48 16.96 -21.97 -14.57
N LYS A 49 16.12 -22.63 -15.37
CA LYS A 49 16.55 -23.70 -16.28
C LYS A 49 17.40 -23.21 -17.46
N THR A 50 17.18 -21.96 -17.89
CA THR A 50 17.90 -21.37 -19.03
C THR A 50 19.29 -20.89 -18.63
N GLU A 51 19.47 -20.38 -17.41
CA GLU A 51 20.78 -19.93 -16.92
C GLU A 51 21.74 -21.07 -16.54
N ILE A 52 21.21 -22.26 -16.26
CA ILE A 52 22.01 -23.45 -15.89
C ILE A 52 22.51 -24.21 -17.14
N LYS A 53 22.08 -23.82 -18.35
CA LYS A 53 22.40 -24.51 -19.60
C LYS A 53 23.37 -23.71 -20.46
#